data_AF-A0A2K8P150-F1
#
_entry.id   AF-A0A2K8P150-F1
#
_cell.length_a   1.000
_cell.length_b   1.000
_cell.length_c   1.000
_cell.angle_alpha   90.00
_cell.angle_beta   90.00
_cell.angle_gamma   90.00
#
_symmetry.space_group_name_H-M   'P 1'
#
loop_
_entity.id
_entity.type
_entity.pdbx_description
1 polymer ?
#
loop_
_entity_poly.entity_id
_entity_poly.type
_entity_poly.pdbx_seq_one_letter_code
_entity_poly.pdbx_strand_id
1 'polypeptide(L)'
;MNIKTYAFTKYIATLGSIFIFTAPLLGFLQQWRNIFSNVDTMVVVISILLAIGITTISIYISLRLYLKHKSSYKYEHKDLIYLTISIISYISGVIAAIIYVVIAIIWKENHANQVMIAFGPTYPIVWIGMILGAIFESLSRINEQIKIYQEREKKVNQQILAKRKQIVDDESDKDEIRKEIDASRTSDAEKLLLKGNETKKVDKKKESKKVEPKNDTNEYNPFMDSKLNKELKDNQDIKKWLNEKDKK
;
A
#
# COMPACT_ATOMS: atom_id res chain seq x y z
N MET A 1 -16.56 6.84 -1.90
CA MET A 1 -16.08 5.73 -1.04
C MET A 1 -14.96 6.24 -0.12
N ASN A 2 -14.75 5.68 1.07
CA ASN A 2 -13.75 6.19 2.02
C ASN A 2 -12.39 5.47 1.84
N ILE A 3 -11.29 6.22 1.82
CA ILE A 3 -9.90 5.69 1.75
C ILE A 3 -9.62 4.72 2.90
N LYS A 4 -10.21 4.95 4.08
CA LYS A 4 -10.10 4.06 5.25
C LYS A 4 -10.56 2.63 4.95
N THR A 5 -11.55 2.47 4.06
CA THR A 5 -12.07 1.15 3.66
C THR A 5 -11.02 0.34 2.89
N TYR A 6 -10.21 0.96 2.04
CA TYR A 6 -9.14 0.26 1.31
C TYR A 6 -7.99 -0.18 2.20
N ALA A 7 -7.60 0.68 3.15
CA ALA A 7 -6.60 0.32 4.15
C ALA A 7 -7.06 -0.87 4.98
N PHE A 8 -8.32 -0.84 5.44
CA PHE A 8 -8.94 -1.95 6.17
C PHE A 8 -8.94 -3.27 5.36
N THR A 9 -9.36 -3.23 4.09
CA THR A 9 -9.35 -4.40 3.20
C THR A 9 -7.94 -5.01 3.05
N LYS A 10 -6.89 -4.17 3.01
CA LYS A 10 -5.50 -4.65 2.97
C LYS A 10 -5.11 -5.40 4.25
N TYR A 11 -5.49 -4.90 5.42
CA TYR A 11 -5.21 -5.57 6.69
C TYR A 11 -5.89 -6.94 6.78
N ILE A 12 -7.11 -7.09 6.27
CA ILE A 12 -7.79 -8.38 6.17
C ILE A 12 -6.95 -9.35 5.33
N ALA A 13 -6.52 -8.96 4.14
CA ALA A 13 -5.68 -9.80 3.28
C ALA A 13 -4.38 -10.21 3.98
N THR A 14 -3.69 -9.26 4.62
CA THR A 14 -2.45 -9.52 5.34
C THR A 14 -2.65 -10.49 6.50
N LEU A 15 -3.69 -10.31 7.32
CA LEU A 15 -4.02 -11.23 8.41
C LEU A 15 -4.31 -12.63 7.87
N GLY A 16 -5.13 -12.73 6.83
CA GLY A 16 -5.42 -14.00 6.16
C GLY A 16 -4.15 -14.69 5.64
N SER A 17 -3.28 -13.96 4.96
CA SER A 17 -2.00 -14.49 4.46
C SER A 17 -1.09 -14.96 5.59
N ILE A 18 -1.01 -14.25 6.72
CA ILE A 18 -0.22 -14.69 7.88
C ILE A 18 -0.71 -16.06 8.36
N PHE A 19 -2.02 -16.23 8.57
CA PHE A 19 -2.57 -17.52 8.99
C PHE A 19 -2.31 -18.65 7.98
N ILE A 20 -2.47 -18.36 6.69
CA ILE A 20 -2.15 -19.33 5.61
C ILE A 20 -0.66 -19.67 5.57
N PHE A 21 0.24 -18.76 5.95
CA PHE A 21 1.67 -19.05 6.09
C PHE A 21 2.00 -19.88 7.32
N THR A 22 1.40 -19.53 8.45
CA THR A 22 1.75 -20.14 9.73
C THR A 22 1.29 -21.60 9.79
N ALA A 23 0.13 -21.94 9.24
CA ALA A 23 -0.41 -23.30 9.27
C ALA A 23 0.56 -24.38 8.69
N PRO A 24 1.04 -24.27 7.43
CA PRO A 24 2.02 -25.22 6.88
C PRO A 24 3.37 -25.13 7.59
N LEU A 25 3.79 -23.95 8.05
CA LEU A 25 5.04 -23.81 8.80
C LEU A 25 5.01 -24.59 10.12
N LEU A 26 3.90 -24.55 10.86
CA LEU A 26 3.75 -25.35 12.08
C LEU A 26 3.73 -26.85 11.79
N GLY A 27 3.09 -27.27 10.69
CA GLY A 27 3.14 -28.66 10.25
C GLY A 27 4.56 -29.15 10.00
N PHE A 28 5.38 -28.32 9.34
CA PHE A 28 6.80 -28.60 9.13
C PHE A 28 7.60 -28.62 10.44
N LEU A 29 7.42 -27.61 11.30
CA LEU A 29 8.13 -27.48 12.57
C LEU A 29 7.79 -28.64 13.52
N GLN A 30 6.58 -29.19 13.47
CA GLN A 30 6.27 -30.40 14.21
C GLN A 30 7.15 -31.56 13.77
N GLN A 31 7.26 -31.81 12.46
CA GLN A 31 8.07 -32.94 11.97
C GLN A 31 9.57 -32.73 12.22
N TRP A 32 10.03 -31.48 12.22
CA TRP A 32 11.45 -31.17 12.42
C TRP A 32 11.87 -31.14 13.89
N ARG A 33 11.06 -30.53 14.77
CA ARG A 33 11.44 -30.23 16.17
C ARG A 33 10.45 -30.73 17.22
N ASN A 34 9.36 -31.39 16.82
CA ASN A 34 8.33 -31.91 17.72
C ASN A 34 7.80 -30.85 18.70
N ILE A 35 7.37 -29.70 18.17
CA ILE A 35 6.97 -28.52 18.95
C ILE A 35 5.68 -28.70 19.76
N PHE A 36 4.82 -29.66 19.38
CA PHE A 36 3.64 -30.07 20.11
C PHE A 36 3.87 -31.45 20.72
N SER A 37 3.62 -31.59 22.02
CA SER A 37 3.73 -32.88 22.72
C SER A 37 2.64 -33.89 22.32
N ASN A 38 1.51 -33.41 21.81
CA ASN A 38 0.40 -34.23 21.38
C ASN A 38 0.03 -33.90 19.93
N VAL A 39 0.01 -34.93 19.07
CA VAL A 39 -0.32 -34.80 17.65
C VAL A 39 -1.73 -34.24 17.44
N ASP A 40 -2.69 -34.56 18.30
CA ASP A 40 -4.06 -34.05 18.19
C ASP A 40 -4.11 -32.55 18.46
N THR A 41 -3.27 -32.05 19.38
CA THR A 41 -3.12 -30.61 19.60
C THR A 41 -2.58 -29.91 18.35
N MET A 42 -1.56 -30.50 17.71
CA MET A 42 -1.03 -29.98 16.44
C MET A 42 -2.14 -29.90 15.38
N VAL A 43 -2.89 -30.99 15.19
CA VAL A 43 -3.97 -31.06 14.18
C VAL A 43 -5.00 -29.96 14.43
N VAL A 44 -5.50 -29.83 15.67
CA VAL A 44 -6.50 -28.82 16.02
C VAL A 44 -5.98 -27.40 15.77
N VAL A 45 -4.76 -27.08 16.22
CA VAL A 45 -4.18 -25.74 16.05
C VAL A 45 -4.00 -25.41 14.57
N ILE A 46 -3.41 -26.32 13.77
CA ILE A 46 -3.19 -26.10 12.33
C ILE A 46 -4.53 -25.95 11.60
N SER A 47 -5.53 -26.78 11.91
CA SER A 47 -6.86 -26.71 11.30
C SER A 47 -7.55 -25.38 11.61
N ILE A 48 -7.45 -24.88 12.85
CA ILE A 48 -8.02 -23.58 13.24
C ILE A 48 -7.33 -22.44 12.48
N LEU A 49 -6.00 -22.42 12.42
CA LEU A 49 -5.27 -21.39 11.68
C LEU A 49 -5.65 -21.40 10.20
N LEU A 50 -5.73 -22.58 9.59
CA LEU A 50 -6.10 -22.72 8.18
C LEU A 50 -7.55 -22.23 7.95
N ALA A 51 -8.49 -22.59 8.83
CA ALA A 51 -9.88 -22.15 8.74
C ALA A 51 -10.02 -20.63 8.86
N ILE A 52 -9.32 -20.01 9.82
CA ILE A 52 -9.28 -18.55 9.97
C ILE A 52 -8.66 -17.91 8.73
N GLY A 53 -7.53 -18.44 8.25
CA GLY A 53 -6.85 -17.93 7.05
C GLY A 53 -7.75 -17.96 5.81
N ILE A 54 -8.37 -19.11 5.52
CA ILE A 54 -9.30 -19.28 4.39
C ILE A 54 -10.47 -18.31 4.53
N THR A 55 -11.13 -18.28 5.69
CA THR A 55 -12.29 -17.41 5.94
C THR A 55 -11.92 -15.94 5.71
N THR A 56 -10.77 -15.52 6.21
CA THR A 56 -10.30 -14.14 6.10
C THR A 56 -9.98 -13.76 4.65
N ILE A 57 -9.31 -14.64 3.89
CA ILE A 57 -9.05 -14.44 2.46
C ILE A 57 -10.35 -14.43 1.65
N SER A 58 -11.30 -15.31 1.95
CA SER A 58 -12.62 -15.33 1.30
C SER A 58 -13.40 -14.04 1.55
N ILE A 59 -13.47 -13.58 2.80
CA ILE A 59 -14.09 -12.29 3.17
C ILE A 59 -13.42 -11.15 2.39
N TYR A 60 -12.09 -11.14 2.31
CA TYR A 60 -11.35 -10.16 1.55
C TYR A 60 -11.71 -10.17 0.05
N ILE A 61 -11.71 -11.33 -0.60
CA ILE A 61 -12.05 -11.46 -2.02
C ILE A 61 -13.48 -10.98 -2.27
N SER A 62 -14.44 -11.40 -1.44
CA SER A 62 -15.83 -10.94 -1.52
C SER A 62 -15.94 -9.42 -1.35
N LEU A 63 -15.25 -8.86 -0.36
CA LEU A 63 -15.23 -7.42 -0.12
C LEU A 63 -14.61 -6.67 -1.31
N ARG A 64 -13.53 -7.19 -1.90
CA ARG A 64 -12.87 -6.56 -3.06
C ARG A 64 -13.78 -6.55 -4.28
N LEU A 65 -14.46 -7.66 -4.57
CA LEU A 65 -15.44 -7.75 -5.66
C LEU A 65 -16.63 -6.80 -5.42
N TYR A 66 -17.11 -6.72 -4.18
CA TYR A 66 -18.16 -5.75 -3.81
C TYR A 66 -17.72 -4.30 -4.02
N LEU A 67 -16.52 -3.93 -3.58
CA LEU A 67 -15.97 -2.58 -3.72
C LEU A 67 -15.78 -2.19 -5.19
N LYS A 68 -15.38 -3.14 -6.04
CA LYS A 68 -15.30 -2.95 -7.49
C LYS A 68 -16.63 -2.49 -8.08
N HIS A 69 -17.74 -3.12 -7.68
CA HIS A 69 -19.08 -2.77 -8.18
C HIS A 69 -19.64 -1.48 -7.57
N LYS A 70 -19.26 -1.15 -6.33
CA LYS A 70 -19.74 0.06 -5.64
C LYS A 70 -18.99 1.33 -6.04
N SER A 71 -17.76 1.21 -6.53
CA SER A 71 -16.92 2.33 -6.91
C SER A 71 -17.46 3.05 -8.15
N SER A 72 -17.40 4.38 -8.16
CA SER A 72 -17.68 5.21 -9.34
C SER A 72 -16.49 5.26 -10.32
N TYR A 73 -15.46 4.44 -10.08
CA TYR A 73 -14.33 4.26 -10.98
C TYR A 73 -14.69 3.28 -12.11
N LYS A 74 -14.43 3.69 -13.35
CA LYS A 74 -14.60 2.82 -14.51
C LYS A 74 -13.32 2.00 -14.67
N TYR A 75 -13.41 0.72 -14.35
CA TYR A 75 -12.27 -0.20 -14.44
C TYR A 75 -11.82 -0.39 -15.88
N GLU A 76 -10.53 -0.20 -16.14
CA GLU A 76 -9.91 -0.53 -17.42
C GLU A 76 -9.64 -2.03 -17.53
N HIS A 77 -9.43 -2.52 -18.76
CA HIS A 77 -9.15 -3.93 -19.00
C HIS A 77 -7.89 -4.41 -18.26
N LYS A 78 -6.87 -3.56 -18.13
CA LYS A 78 -5.63 -3.86 -17.39
C LYS A 78 -5.90 -4.05 -15.88
N ASP A 79 -6.73 -3.20 -15.29
CA ASP A 79 -7.10 -3.28 -13.86
C ASP A 79 -7.82 -4.61 -13.56
N LEU A 80 -8.69 -5.03 -14.49
CA LEU A 80 -9.42 -6.30 -14.38
C LEU A 80 -8.48 -7.51 -14.46
N ILE A 81 -7.49 -7.47 -15.35
CA ILE A 81 -6.47 -8.52 -15.48
C ILE A 81 -5.67 -8.63 -14.17
N TYR A 82 -5.18 -7.51 -13.63
CA TYR A 82 -4.46 -7.51 -12.36
C TYR A 82 -5.32 -8.02 -11.19
N LEU A 83 -6.59 -7.62 -11.12
CA LEU A 83 -7.51 -8.15 -10.11
C LEU A 83 -7.70 -9.66 -10.25
N THR A 84 -7.82 -10.16 -11.48
CA THR A 84 -8.02 -11.59 -11.75
C THR A 84 -6.79 -12.40 -11.38
N ILE A 85 -5.61 -11.96 -11.81
CA ILE A 85 -4.32 -12.60 -11.47
C ILE A 85 -4.13 -12.60 -9.95
N SER A 86 -4.48 -11.50 -9.28
CA SER A 86 -4.42 -11.42 -7.83
C SER A 86 -5.28 -12.48 -7.14
N ILE A 87 -6.57 -12.59 -7.52
CA ILE A 87 -7.50 -13.58 -6.95
C ILE A 87 -7.00 -15.00 -7.21
N ILE A 88 -6.56 -15.30 -8.43
CA ILE A 88 -6.00 -16.60 -8.79
C ILE A 88 -4.75 -16.90 -7.94
N SER A 89 -3.85 -15.94 -7.75
CA SER A 89 -2.63 -16.14 -6.95
C SER A 89 -2.95 -16.45 -5.49
N TYR A 90 -3.91 -15.74 -4.89
CA TYR A 90 -4.40 -16.03 -3.54
C TYR A 90 -5.00 -17.44 -3.44
N ILE A 91 -5.88 -17.82 -4.36
CA ILE A 91 -6.52 -19.14 -4.39
C ILE A 91 -5.45 -20.23 -4.54
N SER A 92 -4.49 -20.08 -5.45
CA SER A 92 -3.40 -21.02 -5.64
C SER A 92 -2.56 -21.20 -4.37
N GLY A 93 -2.25 -20.10 -3.67
CA GLY A 93 -1.53 -20.15 -2.39
C GLY A 93 -2.33 -20.87 -1.28
N VAL A 94 -3.64 -20.62 -1.21
CA VAL A 94 -4.54 -21.32 -0.28
C VAL A 94 -4.60 -22.81 -0.58
N ILE A 95 -4.77 -23.19 -1.85
CA ILE A 95 -4.81 -24.61 -2.28
C ILE A 95 -3.49 -25.31 -1.94
N ALA A 96 -2.34 -24.70 -2.23
CA ALA A 96 -1.04 -25.27 -1.90
C ALA A 96 -0.87 -25.47 -0.38
N ALA A 97 -1.34 -24.51 0.44
CA ALA A 97 -1.31 -24.64 1.89
C ALA A 97 -2.22 -25.78 2.38
N ILE A 98 -3.42 -25.92 1.83
CA ILE A 98 -4.34 -27.03 2.13
C ILE A 98 -3.68 -28.37 1.79
N ILE A 99 -3.13 -28.51 0.58
CA ILE A 99 -2.45 -29.74 0.13
C ILE A 99 -1.34 -30.13 1.11
N TYR A 100 -0.47 -29.16 1.46
CA TYR A 100 0.61 -29.43 2.40
C TYR A 100 0.09 -29.85 3.78
N VAL A 101 -0.86 -29.10 4.34
CA VAL A 101 -1.44 -29.40 5.66
C VAL A 101 -2.09 -30.79 5.67
N VAL A 102 -2.81 -31.16 4.61
CA VAL A 102 -3.40 -32.49 4.47
C VAL A 102 -2.31 -33.57 4.48
N ILE A 103 -1.22 -33.38 3.73
CA ILE A 103 -0.08 -34.31 3.74
C ILE A 103 0.51 -34.42 5.16
N ALA A 104 0.74 -33.29 5.83
CA ALA A 104 1.31 -33.27 7.18
C ALA A 104 0.41 -33.94 8.24
N ILE A 105 -0.91 -33.91 8.05
CA ILE A 105 -1.88 -34.57 8.94
C ILE A 105 -2.01 -36.07 8.64
N ILE A 106 -1.99 -36.48 7.37
CA ILE A 106 -2.17 -37.89 6.98
C ILE A 106 -0.90 -38.70 7.27
N TRP A 107 0.27 -38.17 6.95
CA TRP A 107 1.56 -38.86 7.04
C TRP A 107 2.27 -38.62 8.38
N LYS A 108 1.50 -38.68 9.49
CA LYS A 108 2.02 -38.57 10.87
C LYS A 108 3.29 -39.39 11.09
N GLU A 109 4.18 -38.89 11.96
CA GLU A 109 5.41 -39.44 12.57
C GLU A 109 6.25 -40.47 11.78
N ASN A 110 5.66 -41.55 11.28
CA ASN A 110 6.32 -42.61 10.53
C ASN A 110 6.84 -42.17 9.14
N HIS A 111 6.47 -40.98 8.68
CA HIS A 111 6.83 -40.44 7.37
C HIS A 111 7.37 -39.00 7.42
N ALA A 112 8.05 -38.63 8.52
CA ALA A 112 8.59 -37.28 8.72
C ALA A 112 9.43 -36.77 7.53
N ASN A 113 10.28 -37.63 6.96
CA ASN A 113 11.13 -37.28 5.80
C ASN A 113 10.29 -36.90 4.58
N GLN A 114 9.23 -37.65 4.27
CA GLN A 114 8.36 -37.38 3.13
C GLN A 114 7.61 -36.05 3.31
N VAL A 115 7.14 -35.76 4.53
CA VAL A 115 6.47 -34.49 4.85
C VAL A 115 7.44 -33.31 4.73
N MET A 116 8.69 -33.46 5.17
CA MET A 116 9.71 -32.43 5.01
C MET A 116 10.08 -32.19 3.54
N ILE A 117 10.20 -33.25 2.73
CA ILE A 117 10.43 -33.12 1.29
C ILE A 117 9.26 -32.39 0.61
N ALA A 118 8.02 -32.72 0.99
CA ALA A 118 6.83 -32.05 0.46
C ALA A 118 6.75 -30.56 0.83
N PHE A 119 7.33 -30.16 1.96
CA PHE A 119 7.38 -28.74 2.38
C PHE A 119 8.21 -27.89 1.41
N GLY A 120 9.33 -28.43 0.93
CA GLY A 120 10.28 -27.76 0.04
C GLY A 120 9.64 -27.10 -1.19
N PRO A 121 8.87 -27.81 -2.02
CA PRO A 121 8.20 -27.22 -3.18
C PRO A 121 6.87 -26.54 -2.84
N THR A 122 6.12 -27.01 -1.84
CA THR A 122 4.78 -26.47 -1.55
C THR A 122 4.85 -25.11 -0.85
N TYR A 123 5.73 -24.93 0.12
CA TYR A 123 5.80 -23.69 0.90
C TYR A 123 6.21 -22.45 0.06
N PRO A 124 7.19 -22.53 -0.87
CA PRO A 124 7.45 -21.46 -1.82
C PRO A 124 6.26 -21.12 -2.71
N ILE A 125 5.44 -22.10 -3.11
CA ILE A 125 4.22 -21.84 -3.89
C ILE A 125 3.22 -21.03 -3.05
N VAL A 126 3.04 -21.37 -1.77
CA VAL A 126 2.22 -20.57 -0.84
C VAL A 126 2.76 -19.15 -0.76
N TRP A 127 4.08 -18.99 -0.58
CA TRP A 127 4.76 -17.70 -0.47
C TRP A 127 4.60 -16.82 -1.70
N ILE A 128 4.92 -17.37 -2.87
CA ILE A 128 4.79 -16.69 -4.15
C ILE A 128 3.31 -16.35 -4.40
N GLY A 129 2.38 -17.28 -4.18
CA GLY A 129 0.95 -17.04 -4.39
C GLY A 129 0.40 -15.88 -3.56
N MET A 130 0.73 -15.83 -2.27
CA MET A 130 0.27 -14.75 -1.39
C MET A 130 0.90 -13.40 -1.73
N ILE A 131 2.19 -13.36 -2.05
CA ILE A 131 2.90 -12.12 -2.37
C ILE A 131 2.47 -11.57 -3.73
N LEU A 132 2.44 -12.43 -4.77
CA LEU A 132 1.93 -12.01 -6.08
C LEU A 132 0.48 -11.57 -5.98
N GLY A 133 -0.34 -12.28 -5.20
CA GLY A 133 -1.71 -11.88 -4.87
C GLY A 133 -1.78 -10.44 -4.35
N ALA A 134 -0.95 -10.11 -3.35
CA ALA A 134 -0.91 -8.78 -2.75
C ALA A 134 -0.38 -7.69 -3.68
N ILE A 135 0.64 -7.99 -4.49
CA ILE A 135 1.22 -7.07 -5.47
C ILE A 135 0.18 -6.75 -6.56
N PHE A 136 -0.37 -7.77 -7.21
CA PHE A 136 -1.35 -7.57 -8.27
C PHE A 136 -2.65 -6.94 -7.77
N GLU A 137 -3.07 -7.22 -6.53
CA GLU A 137 -4.22 -6.49 -5.97
C GLU A 137 -3.89 -5.01 -5.84
N SER A 138 -2.71 -4.69 -5.30
CA SER A 138 -2.29 -3.30 -5.15
C SER A 138 -2.22 -2.59 -6.50
N LEU A 139 -1.68 -3.24 -7.54
CA LEU A 139 -1.67 -2.71 -8.90
C LEU A 139 -3.08 -2.50 -9.45
N SER A 140 -4.02 -3.43 -9.21
CA SER A 140 -5.41 -3.35 -9.71
C SER A 140 -6.22 -2.14 -9.22
N ARG A 141 -5.73 -1.43 -8.20
CA ARG A 141 -6.43 -0.32 -7.54
C ARG A 141 -5.66 1.00 -7.56
N ILE A 142 -4.45 1.06 -8.13
CA ILE A 142 -3.64 2.29 -8.14
C ILE A 142 -4.43 3.44 -8.75
N ASN A 143 -4.98 3.25 -9.94
CA ASN A 143 -5.72 4.29 -10.66
C ASN A 143 -7.02 4.68 -9.94
N GLU A 144 -7.72 3.69 -9.39
CA GLU A 144 -8.91 3.90 -8.56
C GLU A 144 -8.59 4.76 -7.33
N GLN A 145 -7.50 4.46 -6.63
CA GLN A 145 -7.07 5.23 -5.47
C GLN A 145 -6.65 6.65 -5.86
N ILE A 146 -5.88 6.82 -6.94
CA ILE A 146 -5.49 8.13 -7.47
C ILE A 146 -6.73 9.00 -7.72
N LYS A 147 -7.75 8.46 -8.41
CA LYS A 147 -9.00 9.17 -8.66
C LYS A 147 -9.69 9.60 -7.36
N ILE A 148 -9.79 8.69 -6.39
CA ILE A 148 -10.41 8.98 -5.08
C ILE A 148 -9.65 10.08 -4.33
N TYR A 149 -8.30 10.09 -4.39
CA TYR A 149 -7.49 11.14 -3.79
C TYR A 149 -7.73 12.50 -4.45
N GLN A 150 -7.72 12.56 -5.79
CA GLN A 150 -7.98 13.79 -6.53
C GLN A 150 -9.39 14.34 -6.27
N GLU A 151 -10.41 13.49 -6.21
CA GLU A 151 -11.78 13.91 -5.87
C GLU A 151 -11.88 14.48 -4.46
N ARG A 152 -11.15 13.87 -3.51
CA ARG A 152 -11.11 14.36 -2.12
C ARG A 152 -10.42 15.71 -2.03
N GLU A 153 -9.29 15.88 -2.71
CA GLU A 153 -8.54 17.14 -2.73
C GLU A 153 -9.38 18.27 -3.34
N LYS A 154 -10.08 17.99 -4.46
CA LYS A 154 -11.03 18.94 -5.06
C LYS A 154 -12.13 19.35 -4.07
N LYS A 155 -12.72 18.40 -3.34
CA LYS A 155 -13.75 18.69 -2.33
C LYS A 155 -13.21 19.51 -1.16
N VAL A 156 -11.99 19.22 -0.70
CA VAL A 156 -11.33 19.99 0.37
C VAL A 156 -11.05 21.42 -0.11
N ASN A 157 -10.50 21.58 -1.31
CA ASN A 157 -10.26 22.90 -1.89
C ASN A 157 -11.56 23.69 -2.09
N GLN A 158 -12.63 23.04 -2.54
CA GLN A 158 -13.96 23.65 -2.64
C GLN A 158 -14.52 24.06 -1.27
N GLN A 159 -14.36 23.24 -0.23
CA GLN A 159 -14.78 23.56 1.14
C GLN A 159 -13.95 24.71 1.73
N ILE A 160 -12.64 24.75 1.49
CA ILE A 160 -11.77 25.86 1.90
C ILE A 160 -12.18 27.15 1.18
N LEU A 161 -12.47 27.09 -0.12
CA LEU A 161 -12.95 28.24 -0.88
C LEU A 161 -14.34 28.70 -0.44
N ALA A 162 -15.25 27.78 -0.13
CA ALA A 162 -16.58 28.11 0.39
C ALA A 162 -16.50 28.73 1.80
N LYS A 163 -15.68 28.16 2.69
CA LYS A 163 -15.38 28.78 4.00
C LYS A 163 -14.73 30.14 3.84
N ARG A 164 -13.74 30.29 2.95
CA ARG A 164 -13.12 31.60 2.67
C ARG A 164 -14.12 32.62 2.15
N LYS A 165 -15.11 32.22 1.32
CA LYS A 165 -16.20 33.11 0.91
C LYS A 165 -17.09 33.50 2.09
N GLN A 166 -17.44 32.56 2.97
CA GLN A 166 -18.20 32.85 4.19
C GLN A 166 -17.44 33.74 5.19
N ILE A 167 -16.11 33.63 5.26
CA ILE A 167 -15.25 34.44 6.16
C ILE A 167 -14.93 35.81 5.56
N VAL A 168 -14.97 35.98 4.23
CA VAL A 168 -14.84 37.32 3.61
C VAL A 168 -16.08 38.17 3.89
N ASP A 169 -17.20 37.57 4.27
CA ASP A 169 -18.40 38.26 4.76
C ASP A 169 -18.38 38.56 6.27
N ASP A 170 -17.38 38.08 7.03
CA ASP A 170 -17.23 38.33 8.48
C ASP A 170 -15.77 38.65 8.82
N GLU A 171 -15.46 39.95 8.91
CA GLU A 171 -14.10 40.51 8.85
C GLU A 171 -13.20 40.29 10.10
N SER A 172 -13.56 39.43 11.06
CA SER A 172 -12.94 39.46 12.39
C SER A 172 -11.89 38.40 12.74
N ASP A 173 -11.81 37.22 12.12
CA ASP A 173 -10.98 36.12 12.68
C ASP A 173 -9.96 35.49 11.72
N LYS A 174 -9.00 36.28 11.24
CA LYS A 174 -7.87 35.78 10.43
C LYS A 174 -6.80 35.02 11.24
N ASP A 175 -6.74 35.22 12.56
CA ASP A 175 -5.66 34.67 13.41
C ASP A 175 -5.99 33.33 14.06
N GLU A 176 -7.25 33.00 14.33
CA GLU A 176 -7.65 31.68 14.82
C GLU A 176 -7.53 30.58 13.75
N ILE A 177 -7.80 30.92 12.49
CA ILE A 177 -7.84 29.97 11.37
C ILE A 177 -6.44 29.44 11.00
N ARG A 178 -5.38 30.24 11.21
CA ARG A 178 -4.01 29.76 10.97
C ARG A 178 -3.61 28.64 11.93
N LYS A 179 -4.04 28.70 13.19
CA LYS A 179 -3.74 27.67 14.19
C LYS A 179 -4.45 26.35 13.89
N GLU A 180 -5.67 26.40 13.36
CA GLU A 180 -6.46 25.19 13.10
C GLU A 180 -6.04 24.46 11.81
N ILE A 181 -5.60 25.20 10.79
CA ILE A 181 -5.05 24.64 9.55
C ILE A 181 -3.72 23.94 9.80
N ASP A 182 -2.85 24.53 10.62
CA ASP A 182 -1.57 23.92 11.02
C ASP A 182 -1.76 22.69 11.93
N ALA A 183 -2.83 22.65 12.74
CA ALA A 183 -3.17 21.47 13.55
C ALA A 183 -3.69 20.28 12.73
N SER A 184 -4.29 20.52 11.55
CA SER A 184 -4.84 19.46 10.67
C SER A 184 -3.82 18.86 9.68
N ARG A 185 -2.64 19.46 9.57
CA ARG A 185 -1.53 18.93 8.77
C ARG A 185 -0.84 17.80 9.55
N THR A 186 -1.06 16.57 9.11
CA THR A 186 -0.34 15.39 9.62
C THR A 186 1.18 15.61 9.56
N SER A 187 1.80 15.63 10.75
CA SER A 187 3.21 15.88 11.09
C SER A 187 4.26 15.19 10.20
N ASP A 188 3.91 14.09 9.54
CA ASP A 188 4.89 13.19 8.96
C ASP A 188 5.34 13.61 7.55
N ALA A 189 4.47 14.28 6.80
CA ALA A 189 4.84 14.86 5.49
C ALA A 189 5.61 16.17 5.65
N GLU A 190 5.28 16.98 6.66
CA GLU A 190 5.94 18.27 6.90
C GLU A 190 7.32 18.08 7.55
N LYS A 191 7.53 17.06 8.40
CA LYS A 191 8.86 16.69 8.92
C LYS A 191 9.84 16.26 7.83
N LEU A 192 9.35 15.66 6.74
CA LEU A 192 10.18 15.28 5.60
C LEU A 192 10.51 16.46 4.68
N LEU A 193 9.62 17.46 4.58
CA LEU A 193 9.83 18.67 3.79
C LEU A 193 10.65 19.74 4.55
N LEU A 194 10.49 19.85 5.87
CA LEU A 194 11.22 20.81 6.71
C LEU A 194 12.70 20.43 6.90
N LYS A 195 13.01 19.12 6.92
CA LYS A 195 14.41 18.65 6.97
C LYS A 195 15.24 19.03 5.74
N GLY A 196 14.60 19.47 4.65
CA GLY A 196 15.28 19.93 3.43
C GLY A 196 15.56 21.43 3.37
N ASN A 197 15.01 22.25 4.26
CA ASN A 197 14.98 23.71 4.11
C ASN A 197 15.62 24.53 5.26
N GLU A 198 16.32 23.90 6.21
CA GLU A 198 16.95 24.65 7.31
C GLU A 198 18.26 25.38 6.96
N THR A 199 18.76 25.29 5.73
CA THR A 199 19.92 26.07 5.29
C THR A 199 19.57 26.97 4.11
N LYS A 200 18.96 28.13 4.39
CA LYS A 200 19.22 29.43 3.73
C LYS A 200 18.21 30.47 4.24
N LYS A 201 18.56 31.13 5.35
CA LYS A 201 18.09 32.50 5.61
C LYS A 201 18.89 33.42 4.69
N VAL A 202 18.26 33.99 3.67
CA VAL A 202 18.77 35.19 2.99
C VAL A 202 17.60 36.18 2.87
N ASP A 203 17.92 37.40 3.26
CA ASP A 203 17.02 38.50 3.55
C ASP A 203 16.05 38.90 2.44
N LYS A 204 14.86 39.32 2.88
CA LYS A 204 13.90 40.08 2.08
C LYS A 204 14.51 41.41 1.63
N LYS A 205 14.55 41.66 0.31
CA LYS A 205 14.12 42.96 -0.24
C LYS A 205 13.94 42.92 -1.76
N LYS A 206 12.80 43.52 -2.16
CA LYS A 206 12.45 44.17 -3.44
C LYS A 206 11.68 43.40 -4.52
N GLU A 207 10.55 44.06 -4.80
CA GLU A 207 9.88 44.25 -6.09
C GLU A 207 8.93 43.17 -6.62
N SER A 208 7.67 43.39 -6.23
CA SER A 208 6.48 43.14 -7.03
C SER A 208 6.64 43.51 -8.51
N LYS A 209 6.51 42.52 -9.39
CA LYS A 209 5.96 42.71 -10.74
C LYS A 209 4.73 41.83 -10.91
N LYS A 210 3.60 42.47 -11.19
CA LYS A 210 2.37 41.84 -11.71
C LYS A 210 2.73 41.05 -12.97
N VAL A 211 2.33 39.79 -13.02
CA VAL A 211 2.26 39.01 -14.26
C VAL A 211 0.80 38.63 -14.45
N GLU A 212 0.21 39.16 -15.51
CA GLU A 212 -1.14 38.80 -15.99
C GLU A 212 -1.19 37.33 -16.41
N PRO A 213 -2.35 36.66 -16.30
CA PRO A 213 -2.48 35.26 -16.67
C PRO A 213 -2.58 35.14 -18.19
N LYS A 214 -1.57 34.55 -18.83
CA LYS A 214 -1.75 33.94 -20.15
C LYS A 214 -2.38 32.56 -19.96
N ASN A 215 -3.58 32.42 -20.52
CA ASN A 215 -4.16 31.12 -20.85
C ASN A 215 -3.20 30.36 -21.76
N ASP A 216 -2.71 29.21 -21.32
CA ASP A 216 -2.34 28.11 -22.20
C ASP A 216 -2.58 26.80 -21.44
N THR A 217 -3.49 26.00 -22.00
CA THR A 217 -3.71 24.59 -21.68
C THR A 217 -2.43 23.82 -21.94
N ASN A 218 -1.68 23.46 -20.90
CA ASN A 218 -0.76 22.33 -20.93
C ASN A 218 -0.60 21.80 -19.51
N GLU A 219 -0.82 20.49 -19.34
CA GLU A 219 -0.53 19.76 -18.11
C GLU A 219 0.90 20.06 -17.66
N TYR A 220 1.03 20.78 -16.55
CA TYR A 220 2.32 21.08 -15.96
C TYR A 220 2.93 19.78 -15.42
N ASN A 221 3.92 19.23 -16.14
CA ASN A 221 4.73 18.11 -15.69
C ASN A 221 6.04 18.65 -15.10
N PRO A 222 6.22 18.58 -13.76
CA PRO A 222 7.41 19.12 -13.10
C PRO A 222 8.72 18.41 -13.48
N PHE A 223 8.66 17.24 -14.13
CA PHE A 223 9.85 16.49 -14.57
C PHE A 223 10.34 16.89 -15.98
N MET A 224 9.55 17.66 -16.73
CA MET A 224 9.87 18.10 -18.11
C MET A 224 10.14 19.60 -18.20
N ASP A 225 10.21 20.29 -17.06
CA ASP A 225 10.51 21.73 -17.01
C ASP A 225 11.98 21.96 -17.40
N SER A 226 12.18 22.51 -18.60
CA SER A 226 13.50 22.80 -19.17
C SER A 226 14.26 23.84 -18.34
N LYS A 227 13.57 24.66 -17.54
CA LYS A 227 14.16 25.63 -16.63
C LYS A 227 14.68 24.96 -15.36
N LEU A 228 13.89 24.05 -14.78
CA LEU A 228 14.28 23.24 -13.61
C LEU A 228 15.47 22.32 -13.93
N ASN A 229 15.48 21.70 -15.11
CA ASN A 229 16.58 20.85 -15.58
C ASN A 229 17.88 21.62 -15.83
N LYS A 230 17.78 22.92 -16.17
CA LYS A 230 18.95 23.78 -16.35
C LYS A 230 19.53 24.19 -14.99
N GLU A 231 18.68 24.57 -14.05
CA GLU A 231 19.08 24.88 -12.66
C GLU A 231 19.69 23.66 -11.95
N LEU A 232 19.21 22.44 -12.20
CA LEU A 232 19.79 21.20 -11.68
C LEU A 232 21.17 20.88 -12.27
N LYS A 233 21.43 21.20 -13.55
CA LYS A 233 22.75 21.01 -14.18
C LYS A 233 23.80 22.01 -13.70
N ASP A 234 23.36 23.21 -13.35
CA ASP A 234 24.24 24.29 -12.87
C ASP A 234 24.47 24.24 -11.35
N ASN A 235 23.77 23.34 -10.64
CA ASN A 235 23.91 23.17 -9.20
C ASN A 235 25.23 22.46 -8.85
N GLN A 236 26.17 23.21 -8.26
CA GLN A 236 27.52 22.76 -7.92
C GLN A 236 27.54 21.56 -6.94
N ASP A 237 26.52 21.43 -6.09
CA ASP A 237 26.42 20.34 -5.12
C ASP A 237 26.13 18.99 -5.79
N ILE A 238 25.37 19.00 -6.89
CA ILE A 238 25.05 17.78 -7.67
C ILE A 238 26.29 17.32 -8.46
N LYS A 239 27.09 18.24 -8.99
CA LYS A 239 28.38 17.91 -9.63
C LYS A 239 29.37 17.30 -8.63
N LYS A 240 29.37 17.77 -7.38
CA LYS A 240 30.20 17.21 -6.30
C LYS A 240 29.78 15.78 -5.96
N TRP A 241 28.47 15.54 -5.86
CA TRP A 241 27.92 14.21 -5.55
C TRP A 241 28.11 13.19 -6.68
N LEU A 242 28.00 13.60 -7.94
CA LEU A 242 28.27 12.73 -9.10
C LEU A 242 29.74 12.33 -9.18
N ASN A 243 30.66 13.27 -8.94
CA ASN A 243 32.10 13.00 -8.95
C ASN A 243 32.59 12.16 -7.76
N GLU A 244 31.83 12.06 -6.66
CA GLU A 244 32.13 11.16 -5.54
C GLU A 244 31.68 9.71 -5.80
N LYS A 245 30.69 9.49 -6.67
CA LYS A 245 30.24 8.14 -7.04
C LYS A 245 31.18 7.40 -7.98
N ASP A 246 31.94 8.12 -8.80
CA ASP A 246 32.93 7.52 -9.71
C ASP A 246 34.26 7.16 -9.01
N LYS A 247 34.34 7.33 -7.68
CA LYS A 247 35.52 6.99 -6.86
C LYS A 247 35.30 5.79 -5.91
N LYS A 248 34.28 4.96 -6.13
CA LYS A 248 34.10 3.70 -5.40
C LYS A 248 33.97 2.51 -6.33
#